data_AF-A0A0N4WYH5-F1
#
_entry.id   AF-A0A0N4WYH5-F1
#
_cell.length_a   1.000
_cell.length_b   1.000
_cell.length_c   1.000
_cell.angle_alpha   90.00
_cell.angle_beta   90.00
_cell.angle_gamma   90.00
#
_symmetry.space_group_name_H-M   'P 1'
#
loop_
_entity.id
_entity.type
_entity.pdbx_description
1 polymer ?
#
loop_
_entity_poly.entity_id
_entity_poly.type
_entity_poly.pdbx_seq_one_letter_code
_entity_poly.pdbx_strand_id
1 'polypeptide(L)'
;LWFFSVSLYHPCWHRAETPISSAYKSFSNAKIDAHILVRVGLQYLNISLSTISPHESSAVIDTDQLLYNERFSFSEVVKGTT
;
A
#
# COMPACT_ATOMS: atom_id res chain seq x y z
N LEU A 1 -6.50 17.07 23.62
CA LEU A 1 -5.99 15.73 24.00
C LEU A 1 -6.30 14.66 22.95
N TRP A 2 -7.51 14.56 22.40
CA TRP A 2 -7.88 13.50 21.44
C TRP A 2 -7.10 13.54 20.11
N PHE A 3 -6.84 14.74 19.56
CA PHE A 3 -6.06 14.93 18.32
C PHE A 3 -4.62 14.38 18.37
N PHE A 4 -3.98 14.40 19.55
CA PHE A 4 -2.63 13.85 19.72
C PHE A 4 -2.62 12.32 19.58
N SER A 5 -3.62 11.65 20.15
CA SER A 5 -3.73 10.19 20.05
C SER A 5 -3.93 9.74 18.60
N VAL A 6 -4.81 10.44 17.86
CA VAL A 6 -5.03 10.16 16.42
C VAL A 6 -3.74 10.36 15.63
N SER A 7 -2.93 11.37 15.94
CA SER A 7 -1.68 11.64 15.22
C SER A 7 -0.58 10.60 15.50
N LEU A 8 -0.58 9.96 16.68
CA LEU A 8 0.39 8.91 17.03
C LEU A 8 0.00 7.54 16.46
N TYR A 9 -1.30 7.22 16.46
CA TYR A 9 -1.85 5.91 16.11
C TYR A 9 -2.59 5.89 14.78
N HIS A 10 -2.47 6.93 13.96
CA HIS A 10 -2.97 6.91 12.59
C HIS A 10 -1.83 7.26 11.61
N PRO A 11 -1.64 6.48 10.52
CA PRO A 11 -0.56 6.72 9.57
C PRO A 11 -0.98 7.84 8.61
N CYS A 12 -0.98 9.08 9.11
CA CYS A 12 -1.42 10.26 8.35
C CYS A 12 -0.34 11.35 8.25
N TRP A 13 0.91 11.03 8.56
CA TRP A 13 2.01 11.99 8.51
C TRP A 13 2.44 12.27 7.08
N HIS A 14 2.61 11.23 6.28
CA HIS A 14 2.83 11.34 4.85
C HIS A 14 1.88 10.42 4.09
N ARG A 15 1.37 10.90 2.96
CA ARG A 15 0.49 10.15 2.07
C ARG A 15 0.93 10.39 0.63
N ALA A 16 1.08 9.31 -0.13
CA ALA A 16 1.32 9.35 -1.56
C ALA A 16 0.42 8.32 -2.23
N GLU A 17 -0.16 8.69 -3.36
CA GLU A 17 -1.10 7.85 -4.11
C GLU A 17 -0.85 8.05 -5.59
N THR A 18 -0.78 6.96 -6.35
CA THR A 18 -0.58 7.03 -7.79
C THR A 18 -1.14 5.80 -8.48
N PRO A 19 -1.69 5.92 -9.70
CA PRO A 19 -1.88 4.75 -10.55
C PRO A 19 -0.52 4.17 -10.96
N ILE A 20 -0.47 2.85 -11.11
CA ILE A 20 0.69 2.08 -11.57
C ILE A 20 0.25 0.97 -12.52
N SER A 21 1.12 0.62 -13.46
CA SER A 21 1.05 -0.62 -14.25
C SER A 21 2.28 -1.45 -13.89
N SER A 22 2.10 -2.57 -13.19
CA SER A 22 3.22 -3.40 -12.70
C SER A 22 2.96 -4.89 -12.86
N ALA A 23 4.01 -5.70 -12.79
CA ALA A 23 3.87 -7.14 -12.62
C ALA A 23 3.20 -7.43 -11.27
N TYR A 24 2.31 -8.42 -11.24
CA TYR A 24 1.49 -8.70 -10.06
C TYR A 24 2.08 -9.77 -9.13
N LYS A 25 2.44 -10.94 -9.67
CA LYS A 25 2.85 -12.11 -8.89
C LYS A 25 4.02 -12.82 -9.55
N SER A 26 4.87 -13.43 -8.74
CA SER A 26 5.95 -14.30 -9.20
C SER A 26 5.41 -15.48 -10.03
N PHE A 27 6.23 -15.97 -10.97
CA PHE A 27 5.88 -17.05 -11.92
C PHE A 27 4.64 -16.77 -12.78
N SER A 28 4.30 -15.49 -12.99
CA SER A 28 3.25 -15.05 -13.89
C SER A 28 3.76 -13.92 -14.78
N ASN A 29 3.34 -13.91 -16.05
CA ASN A 29 3.58 -12.80 -16.97
C ASN A 29 2.47 -11.74 -16.92
N ALA A 30 1.49 -11.91 -16.02
CA ALA A 30 0.39 -10.99 -15.85
C ALA A 30 0.86 -9.64 -15.28
N LYS A 31 0.36 -8.56 -15.88
CA LYS A 31 0.44 -7.21 -15.35
C LYS A 31 -0.92 -6.78 -14.81
N ILE A 32 -0.90 -5.87 -13.86
CA ILE A 32 -2.09 -5.24 -13.30
C ILE A 32 -1.99 -3.73 -13.43
N ASP A 33 -3.13 -3.13 -13.74
CA ASP A 33 -3.36 -1.69 -13.61
C ASP A 33 -4.06 -1.45 -12.27
N ALA A 34 -3.37 -0.74 -11.38
CA ALA A 34 -3.79 -0.58 -9.99
C ALA A 34 -3.46 0.82 -9.46
N HIS A 35 -4.15 1.22 -8.40
CA HIS A 35 -3.76 2.34 -7.55
C HIS A 35 -2.93 1.82 -6.37
N ILE A 36 -1.74 2.39 -6.20
CA ILE A 36 -0.93 2.20 -5.01
C ILE A 36 -1.08 3.41 -4.09
N LEU A 37 -1.36 3.16 -2.82
CA LEU A 37 -1.46 4.17 -1.76
C LEU A 37 -0.46 3.83 -0.66
N VAL A 38 0.43 4.77 -0.36
CA VAL A 38 1.39 4.66 0.74
C VAL A 38 1.03 5.68 1.81
N ARG A 39 0.88 5.21 3.04
CA ARG A 39 0.58 6.01 4.23
C ARG A 39 1.67 5.77 5.27
N VAL A 40 2.40 6.82 5.63
CA VAL A 40 3.48 6.74 6.63
C VAL A 40 2.99 7.38 7.92
N GLY A 41 3.09 6.63 9.02
CA GLY A 41 2.94 7.11 10.39
C GLY A 41 4.26 7.06 11.14
N LEU A 42 4.22 7.31 12.45
CA LEU A 42 5.42 7.32 13.29
C LEU A 42 6.03 5.92 13.46
N GLN A 43 5.19 4.93 13.71
CA GLN A 43 5.64 3.60 14.11
C GLN A 43 5.54 2.58 12.97
N TYR A 44 4.74 2.88 11.96
CA TYR A 44 4.40 1.95 10.89
C TYR A 44 4.06 2.69 9.61
N LEU A 45 4.16 1.97 8.52
CA LEU A 45 3.68 2.37 7.21
C LEU A 45 2.61 1.38 6.73
N ASN A 46 1.64 1.91 6.00
CA ASN A 46 0.60 1.13 5.34
C ASN A 46 0.79 1.25 3.83
N ILE A 47 0.82 0.11 3.14
CA ILE A 47 0.82 0.05 1.67
C ILE A 47 -0.48 -0.61 1.26
N SER A 48 -1.28 0.12 0.48
CA SER A 48 -2.52 -0.39 -0.09
C SER A 48 -2.38 -0.49 -1.60
N LEU A 49 -2.94 -1.56 -2.17
CA LEU A 49 -2.97 -1.80 -3.61
C LEU A 49 -4.39 -2.20 -3.99
N SER A 50 -5.01 -1.44 -4.88
CA SER A 50 -6.36 -1.71 -5.36
C SER A 50 -6.45 -1.64 -6.87
N THR A 51 -7.13 -2.58 -7.53
CA THR A 51 -7.35 -2.50 -8.97
C THR A 51 -8.29 -1.37 -9.35
N ILE A 52 -8.05 -0.77 -10.50
CA ILE A 52 -9.03 0.12 -11.14
C ILE A 52 -10.06 -0.83 -11.77
N SER A 53 -11.27 -0.90 -11.23
CA SER A 53 -12.34 -1.71 -11.83
C SER A 53 -12.49 -1.32 -13.31
N PRO A 54 -12.33 -2.25 -14.27
CA PRO A 54 -12.83 -2.02 -15.60
C PRO A 54 -14.34 -2.26 -15.52
N HIS A 55 -15.12 -1.18 -15.48
CA HIS A 55 -16.50 -1.28 -15.92
C HIS A 55 -16.44 -1.68 -17.40
N GLU A 56 -16.70 -2.97 -17.63
CA GLU A 56 -16.94 -3.63 -18.91
C GLU A 56 -15.77 -3.68 -19.92
N SER A 57 -15.50 -4.90 -20.40
CA SER A 57 -14.80 -5.28 -21.65
C SER A 57 -13.49 -6.05 -21.47
N SER A 58 -13.64 -7.37 -21.61
CA SER A 58 -12.70 -8.31 -22.23
C SER A 58 -11.32 -8.59 -21.60
N ALA A 59 -11.23 -9.80 -21.05
CA ALA A 59 -10.05 -10.66 -21.03
C ALA A 59 -8.83 -10.21 -20.21
N VAL A 60 -9.05 -9.52 -19.09
CA VAL A 60 -8.01 -9.31 -18.07
C VAL A 60 -8.48 -9.97 -16.79
N ILE A 61 -7.70 -10.95 -16.36
CA ILE A 61 -7.77 -11.78 -15.14
C ILE A 61 -8.86 -11.33 -14.16
N ASP A 62 -9.77 -12.25 -13.86
CA ASP A 62 -10.75 -12.19 -12.77
C ASP A 62 -10.03 -12.16 -11.41
N THR A 63 -9.32 -11.07 -11.15
CA THR A 63 -8.88 -10.71 -9.81
C THR A 63 -10.09 -10.08 -9.15
N ASP A 64 -10.97 -10.92 -8.59
CA ASP A 64 -11.99 -10.53 -7.61
C ASP A 64 -11.43 -9.39 -6.77
N GLN A 65 -11.91 -8.17 -7.06
CA GLN A 65 -11.58 -6.90 -6.44
C GLN A 65 -10.27 -6.90 -5.62
N LEU A 66 -9.13 -6.91 -6.30
CA LEU A 66 -7.81 -6.90 -5.66
C LEU A 66 -7.76 -5.73 -4.66
N LEU A 67 -7.70 -6.03 -3.37
CA LEU A 67 -7.71 -5.04 -2.30
C LEU A 67 -6.74 -5.47 -1.20
N TYR A 68 -5.50 -5.02 -1.31
CA TYR A 68 -4.49 -5.20 -0.27
C TYR A 68 -4.35 -3.95 0.58
N ASN A 69 -4.11 -4.14 1.88
CA ASN A 69 -3.76 -3.07 2.81
C ASN A 69 -2.83 -3.63 3.89
N GLU A 70 -1.56 -3.77 3.53
CA GLU A 70 -0.53 -4.32 4.40
C GLU A 70 0.05 -3.25 5.31
N ARG A 71 0.44 -3.65 6.53
CA ARG A 71 1.04 -2.77 7.53
C ARG A 71 2.41 -3.29 7.94
N PHE A 72 3.40 -2.41 7.89
CA PHE A 72 4.79 -2.70 8.21
C PHE A 72 5.23 -1.81 9.36
N SER A 73 5.84 -2.38 10.40
CA SER A 73 6.42 -1.63 11.51
C SER A 73 7.91 -1.38 11.25
N PHE A 74 8.42 -0.23 11.69
CA PHE A 74 9.86 0.03 11.64
C PHE A 74 10.57 -0.75 12.76
N SER A 75 11.66 -1.45 12.44
CA SER A 75 12.55 -1.99 13.45
C SER A 75 13.48 -0.89 13.97
N GLU A 76 13.66 -0.82 15.28
CA GLU A 76 14.73 -0.01 15.86
C GLU A 76 16.06 -0.63 15.47
N VAL A 77 16.77 0.02 14.53
CA VAL A 77 18.16 -0.31 14.27
C VAL A 77 18.98 0.50 15.26
N VAL A 78 19.48 -0.16 16.31
CA VAL A 78 20.52 0.43 17.17
C VAL A 78 21.69 0.76 16.25
N LYS A 79 21.96 2.07 16.07
CA LYS A 79 23.21 2.48 15.42
C LYS A 79 24.32 1.99 16.33
N GLY A 80 25.02 0.94 15.90
CA GLY A 80 26.21 0.46 16.62
C GLY A 80 27.16 1.63 16.79
N THR A 81 27.33 2.08 18.03
CA THR A 81 28.42 2.98 18.39
C THR A 81 29.71 2.19 18.19
N THR A 82 30.43 2.52 17.12
CA THR A 82 31.81 2.10 16.86
C THR A 82 32.73 2.53 17.99
#